data_AF-A0A3E5A0Y5-F1
#
_entry.id   AF-A0A3E5A0Y5-F1
#
_cell.length_a   1.000
_cell.length_b   1.000
_cell.length_c   1.000
_cell.angle_alpha   90.00
_cell.angle_beta   90.00
_cell.angle_gamma   90.00
#
_symmetry.space_group_name_H-M   'P 1'
#
loop_
_entity.id
_entity.type
_entity.pdbx_description
1 polymer ?
#
loop_
_entity_poly.entity_id
_entity_poly.type
_entity_poly.pdbx_seq_one_letter_code
_entity_poly.pdbx_strand_id
1 'polypeptide(L)'
;MAVTKIHGIKTTVDKAIEYICNPDKTDQKLYISSFACSPETAVLDFKYTLDHTHDCRDAHNANKAFHLIQAFSPGEVSYEEAHQIGKELADRLLEGKYSYVLTTH
;
A
#
# COMPACT_ATOMS: atom_id res chain seq x y z
N MET A 1 -19.49 -0.74 9.08
CA MET A 1 -18.93 0.60 8.80
C MET A 1 -17.43 0.43 8.69
N ALA A 2 -16.90 0.57 7.48
CA ALA A 2 -15.48 0.37 7.27
C ALA A 2 -14.65 1.40 8.05
N VAL A 3 -13.56 0.95 8.65
CA VAL A 3 -12.59 1.82 9.32
C VAL A 3 -11.45 2.09 8.35
N THR A 4 -11.24 3.37 8.01
CA THR A 4 -10.11 3.80 7.17
C THR A 4 -9.07 4.52 8.02
N LYS A 5 -7.81 4.12 7.92
CA LYS A 5 -6.67 4.75 8.62
C LYS A 5 -5.51 4.93 7.64
N ILE A 6 -4.78 6.03 7.78
CA ILE A 6 -3.53 6.26 7.05
C ILE A 6 -2.45 6.75 8.02
N HIS A 7 -1.24 6.21 7.88
CA HIS A 7 -0.09 6.72 8.62
C HIS A 7 1.19 6.67 7.77
N GLY A 8 2.11 7.60 8.04
CA GLY A 8 3.41 7.64 7.37
C GLY A 8 4.33 6.52 7.85
N ILE A 9 5.15 5.99 6.93
CA ILE A 9 6.26 5.10 7.23
C ILE A 9 7.56 5.91 7.10
N LYS A 10 8.30 6.04 8.19
CA LYS A 10 9.50 6.92 8.23
C LYS A 10 10.82 6.17 8.03
N THR A 11 10.88 4.90 8.40
CA THR A 11 12.16 4.18 8.49
C THR A 11 12.15 2.82 7.79
N THR A 12 11.12 2.00 7.99
CA THR A 12 11.11 0.57 7.60
C THR A 12 10.06 0.25 6.53
N VAL A 13 10.27 0.76 5.32
CA VAL A 13 9.39 0.46 4.17
C VAL A 13 9.49 -1.01 3.77
N ASP A 14 10.69 -1.58 3.83
CA ASP A 14 10.99 -3.00 3.63
C ASP A 14 10.11 -3.90 4.51
N LYS A 15 10.11 -3.66 5.82
CA LYS A 15 9.29 -4.45 6.76
C LYS A 15 7.80 -4.29 6.51
N ALA A 16 7.36 -3.11 6.06
CA ALA A 16 5.96 -2.87 5.75
C ALA A 16 5.53 -3.69 4.52
N ILE A 17 6.33 -3.68 3.44
CA ILE A 17 6.08 -4.48 2.23
C ILE A 17 6.12 -5.97 2.55
N GLU A 18 7.13 -6.44 3.29
CA GLU A 18 7.23 -7.85 3.70
C GLU A 18 6.03 -8.28 4.54
N TYR A 19 5.56 -7.43 5.45
CA TYR A 19 4.41 -7.70 6.29
C TYR A 19 3.11 -7.83 5.48
N ILE A 20 2.85 -6.89 4.56
CA ILE A 20 1.59 -6.90 3.79
C ILE A 20 1.58 -8.02 2.75
N CYS A 21 2.73 -8.35 2.16
CA CYS A 21 2.86 -9.42 1.17
C CYS A 21 3.10 -10.82 1.78
N ASN A 22 2.97 -10.97 3.10
CA ASN A 22 3.19 -12.25 3.75
C ASN A 22 2.19 -13.31 3.23
N PRO A 23 2.66 -14.44 2.67
CA PRO A 23 1.78 -15.47 2.10
C PRO A 23 0.83 -16.10 3.13
N ASP A 24 1.25 -16.20 4.40
CA ASP A 24 0.43 -16.75 5.49
C ASP A 24 -0.77 -15.84 5.81
N LYS A 25 -0.68 -14.56 5.41
CA LYS A 25 -1.70 -13.54 5.64
C LYS A 25 -2.48 -13.14 4.39
N THR A 26 -2.08 -13.60 3.21
CA THR A 26 -2.65 -13.16 1.92
C THR A 26 -3.30 -14.30 1.15
N ASP A 27 -3.71 -15.36 1.86
CA ASP A 27 -4.25 -16.60 1.29
C ASP A 27 -3.39 -17.09 0.11
N GLN A 28 -2.10 -17.33 0.36
CA GLN A 28 -1.11 -17.73 -0.65
C GLN A 28 -0.86 -16.70 -1.77
N LYS A 29 -0.97 -15.40 -1.48
CA LYS A 29 -0.77 -14.26 -2.41
C LYS A 29 -1.89 -14.06 -3.44
N LEU A 30 -3.07 -14.67 -3.25
CA LEU A 30 -4.17 -14.56 -4.22
C LEU A 30 -4.65 -13.11 -4.40
N TYR A 31 -4.55 -12.29 -3.35
CA TYR A 31 -5.04 -10.91 -3.32
C TYR A 31 -3.91 -9.89 -3.17
N ILE A 32 -2.92 -9.95 -4.06
CA ILE A 32 -1.87 -8.92 -4.17
C ILE A 32 -2.00 -8.21 -5.52
N SER A 33 -2.13 -6.90 -5.49
CA SER A 33 -2.10 -6.03 -6.67
C SER A 33 -1.09 -4.91 -6.49
N SER A 34 -0.55 -4.38 -7.58
CA SER A 34 0.36 -3.23 -7.53
C SER A 34 0.17 -2.33 -8.74
N PHE A 35 0.60 -1.08 -8.61
CA PHE A 35 0.62 -0.10 -9.68
C PHE A 35 1.97 0.61 -9.72
N ALA A 36 2.51 0.79 -10.93
CA ALA A 36 3.81 1.43 -11.21
C ALA A 36 5.01 0.87 -10.39
N CYS A 37 4.87 -0.33 -9.84
CA CYS A 37 5.90 -1.09 -9.14
C CYS A 37 5.52 -2.57 -9.13
N SER A 38 6.46 -3.45 -8.79
CA SER A 38 6.17 -4.86 -8.48
C SER A 38 6.30 -5.10 -6.97
N PRO A 39 5.51 -6.00 -6.34
CA PRO A 39 5.63 -6.26 -4.90
C PRO A 39 7.05 -6.63 -4.45
N GLU A 40 7.79 -7.33 -5.32
CA GLU A 40 9.17 -7.77 -5.09
C GLU A 40 10.18 -6.62 -5.13
N THR A 41 9.92 -5.59 -5.93
CA THR A 41 10.81 -4.44 -6.14
C THR A 41 10.31 -3.15 -5.49
N ALA A 42 9.11 -3.16 -4.88
CA ALA A 42 8.43 -1.98 -4.38
C ALA A 42 9.28 -1.13 -3.44
N VAL A 43 10.12 -1.75 -2.61
CA VAL A 43 11.04 -1.03 -1.71
C VAL A 43 12.04 -0.19 -2.50
N LEU A 44 12.60 -0.75 -3.58
CA LEU A 44 13.54 -0.06 -4.46
C LEU A 44 12.83 1.01 -5.29
N ASP A 45 11.65 0.67 -5.84
CA ASP A 45 10.85 1.58 -6.67
C ASP A 45 10.39 2.81 -5.88
N PHE A 46 9.92 2.62 -4.64
CA PHE A 46 9.49 3.71 -3.76
C PHE A 46 10.67 4.59 -3.37
N LYS A 47 11.81 3.98 -3.02
CA LYS A 47 13.03 4.73 -2.71
C LYS A 47 13.51 5.54 -3.92
N TYR A 48 13.56 4.93 -5.09
CA TYR A 48 13.97 5.61 -6.32
C TYR A 48 13.06 6.81 -6.61
N THR A 49 11.74 6.62 -6.52
CA THR A 49 10.75 7.68 -6.71
C THR A 49 10.93 8.82 -5.70
N LEU A 50 11.15 8.48 -4.42
CA LEU A 50 11.40 9.48 -3.38
C LEU A 50 12.68 10.29 -3.67
N ASP A 51 13.78 9.61 -4.00
CA ASP A 51 15.08 10.24 -4.25
C ASP A 51 15.06 11.16 -5.49
N HIS A 52 14.14 10.91 -6.45
CA HIS A 52 14.07 11.62 -7.74
C HIS A 52 12.87 12.57 -7.89
N THR A 53 12.03 12.72 -6.86
CA THR A 53 10.95 13.72 -6.81
C THR A 53 11.34 14.91 -5.93
N HIS A 54 10.66 16.04 -6.05
CA HIS A 54 10.99 17.26 -5.29
C HIS A 54 10.73 17.13 -3.78
N ASP A 55 9.94 16.14 -3.35
CA ASP A 55 9.54 15.92 -1.95
C ASP A 55 10.70 15.54 -1.03
N CYS A 56 11.80 14.99 -1.56
CA CYS A 56 12.99 14.67 -0.76
C CYS A 56 13.79 15.89 -0.28
N ARG A 57 13.46 17.10 -0.75
CA ARG A 57 14.16 18.35 -0.40
C ARG A 57 13.55 19.09 0.79
N ASP A 58 12.38 18.67 1.25
CA ASP A 58 11.76 19.21 2.47
C ASP A 58 12.25 18.40 3.68
N ALA A 59 13.09 19.02 4.51
CA ALA A 59 13.63 18.40 5.73
C ALA A 59 12.53 18.04 6.75
N HIS A 60 11.31 18.54 6.60
CA HIS A 60 10.15 18.18 7.43
C HIS A 60 9.37 16.98 6.88
N ASN A 61 9.57 16.59 5.61
CA ASN A 61 8.91 15.44 5.01
C ASN A 61 9.71 14.14 5.29
N ALA A 62 9.55 13.63 6.51
CA ALA A 62 10.25 12.42 6.96
C ALA A 62 9.60 11.10 6.50
N ASN A 63 8.48 11.15 5.76
CA ASN A 63 7.75 9.96 5.36
C ASN A 63 8.33 9.40 4.05
N LYS A 64 8.77 8.15 4.09
CA LYS A 64 9.28 7.41 2.92
C LYS A 64 8.18 6.71 2.13
N ALA A 65 7.05 6.45 2.78
CA ALA A 65 5.83 5.89 2.19
C ALA A 65 4.64 6.19 3.11
N PHE A 66 3.44 5.86 2.66
CA PHE A 66 2.23 5.86 3.48
C PHE A 66 1.62 4.46 3.52
N HIS A 67 1.14 4.05 4.69
CA HIS A 67 0.37 2.83 4.86
C HIS A 67 -1.10 3.20 5.03
N LEU A 68 -1.95 2.74 4.13
CA LEU A 68 -3.39 2.91 4.18
C LEU A 68 -4.05 1.59 4.53
N ILE A 69 -4.95 1.60 5.51
CA ILE A 69 -5.72 0.44 5.97
C ILE A 69 -7.19 0.75 5.78
N GLN A 70 -7.91 -0.17 5.14
CA GLN A 70 -9.37 -0.20 5.10
C GLN A 70 -9.83 -1.54 5.67
N ALA A 71 -10.55 -1.50 6.79
CA ALA A 71 -11.00 -2.70 7.49
C ALA A 71 -12.52 -2.80 7.46
N PHE A 72 -13.02 -4.01 7.25
CA PHE A 72 -14.43 -4.36 7.24
C PHE A 72 -14.76 -5.28 8.42
N SER A 73 -16.02 -5.28 8.86
CA SER A 73 -16.49 -6.21 9.90
C SER A 73 -16.50 -7.65 9.36
N PRO A 74 -16.31 -8.68 10.20
CA PRO A 74 -16.41 -10.06 9.74
C PRO A 74 -17.75 -10.33 9.04
N GLY A 75 -17.71 -10.83 7.80
CA GLY A 75 -18.89 -11.10 6.98
C GLY A 75 -19.55 -9.88 6.34
N GLU A 76 -18.99 -8.66 6.48
CA GLU A 76 -19.51 -7.45 5.82
C GLU A 76 -19.27 -7.47 4.31
N VAL A 77 -18.13 -8.04 3.87
CA VAL A 77 -17.75 -8.22 2.46
C VAL A 77 -16.94 -9.50 2.31
N SER A 78 -16.92 -10.08 1.10
CA SER A 78 -15.98 -11.14 0.73
C SER A 78 -14.56 -10.60 0.52
N TYR A 79 -13.55 -11.48 0.49
CA TYR A 79 -12.16 -11.09 0.21
C TYR A 79 -12.00 -10.44 -1.17
N GLU A 80 -12.71 -10.96 -2.18
CA GLU A 80 -12.72 -10.42 -3.54
C GLU A 80 -13.33 -9.01 -3.57
N GLU A 81 -14.50 -8.82 -2.93
CA GLU A 81 -15.13 -7.50 -2.81
C GLU A 81 -14.25 -6.52 -2.04
N ALA A 82 -13.65 -6.93 -0.92
CA ALA A 82 -12.72 -6.10 -0.17
C ALA A 82 -11.52 -5.66 -1.03
N HIS A 83 -10.96 -6.58 -1.82
CA HIS A 83 -9.85 -6.28 -2.72
C HIS A 83 -10.25 -5.31 -3.83
N GLN A 84 -11.43 -5.51 -4.42
CA GLN A 84 -11.96 -4.63 -5.46
C GLN A 84 -12.24 -3.22 -4.93
N ILE A 85 -12.84 -3.10 -3.74
CA ILE A 85 -13.03 -1.81 -3.06
C ILE A 85 -11.68 -1.13 -2.80
N GLY A 86 -10.66 -1.90 -2.38
CA GLY A 86 -9.31 -1.40 -2.18
C GLY A 86 -8.67 -0.83 -3.46
N LYS A 87 -8.87 -1.49 -4.61
CA LYS A 87 -8.42 -0.99 -5.92
C LYS A 87 -9.10 0.32 -6.28
N GLU A 88 -10.43 0.37 -6.16
CA GLU A 88 -11.20 1.59 -6.46
C GLU A 88 -10.81 2.75 -5.55
N LEU A 89 -10.54 2.48 -4.27
CA LEU A 89 -10.04 3.47 -3.33
C LEU A 89 -8.66 3.99 -3.78
N ALA A 90 -7.74 3.09 -4.14
CA ALA A 90 -6.40 3.46 -4.61
C ALA A 90 -6.47 4.31 -5.89
N ASP A 91 -7.27 3.90 -6.87
CA ASP A 91 -7.42 4.61 -8.13
C ASP A 91 -7.99 6.03 -7.93
N ARG A 92 -9.01 6.16 -7.06
CA ARG A 92 -9.62 7.46 -6.73
C ARG A 92 -8.71 8.37 -5.93
N LEU A 93 -7.93 7.82 -4.99
CA LEU A 93 -7.08 8.61 -4.10
C LEU A 93 -5.77 9.01 -4.77
N LEU A 94 -5.17 8.10 -5.54
CA LEU A 94 -3.84 8.27 -6.10
C LEU A 94 -3.88 8.80 -7.53
N GLU A 95 -5.02 8.66 -8.23
CA GLU A 95 -5.24 9.18 -9.59
C GLU A 95 -4.16 8.76 -10.58
N GLY A 96 -3.56 7.57 -10.39
CA GLY A 96 -2.44 7.06 -11.21
C GLY A 96 -1.13 7.84 -11.05
N LYS A 97 -1.00 8.74 -10.07
CA LYS A 97 0.19 9.58 -9.85
C LYS A 97 1.22 8.94 -8.92
N TYR A 98 0.83 7.96 -8.12
CA TYR A 98 1.67 7.34 -7.09
C TYR A 98 1.68 5.82 -7.25
N SER A 99 2.86 5.22 -7.12
CA SER A 99 3.04 3.77 -7.07
C SER A 99 2.47 3.21 -5.76
N TYR A 100 1.84 2.03 -5.81
CA TYR A 100 1.32 1.36 -4.62
C TYR A 100 1.39 -0.17 -4.71
N VAL A 101 1.36 -0.80 -3.54
CA VAL A 101 1.11 -2.23 -3.36
C VAL A 101 -0.14 -2.37 -2.49
N LEU A 102 -1.10 -3.17 -2.94
CA LEU A 102 -2.37 -3.45 -2.28
C LEU A 102 -2.46 -4.93 -1.95
N THR A 103 -2.80 -5.25 -0.70
CA THR A 103 -3.01 -6.62 -0.25
C THR A 103 -4.30 -6.73 0.54
N THR A 104 -5.03 -7.83 0.39
CA THR A 104 -6.16 -8.19 1.26
C THR A 104 -5.73 -9.30 2.21
N HIS A 105 -6.03 -9.13 3.50
CA HIS A 105 -5.76 -10.10 4.58
C HIS A 105 -7.08 -10.66 5.13
#